data_AF-A0A8H5RYZ5-F1
#
_entry.id   AF-A0A8H5RYZ5-F1
#
_cell.length_a   1.000
_cell.length_b   1.000
_cell.length_c   1.000
_cell.angle_alpha   90.00
_cell.angle_beta   90.00
_cell.angle_gamma   90.00
#
_symmetry.space_group_name_H-M   'P 1'
#
loop_
_entity.id
_entity.type
_entity.pdbx_description
1 polymer ?
#
loop_
_entity_poly.entity_id
_entity_poly.type
_entity_poly.pdbx_seq_one_letter_code
_entity_poly.pdbx_strand_id
1 'polypeptide(L)'
;MSLAALHQRSLLGDTSNHHLELEFHTKAVRQLQDFVSSIDVNELRPENETLVEIITCGIALISFEVLRGSATNWQPHLTAMSSIAVMMHNQPPLLQSVDQLPTPLFERKATAAMAFHLPVLLWMDLLACVATRQAPKLPYDEWLGPNCTFQLAHIMGCHNSVMKSIGDLAVLSQWNSESLSSGSLDLEAFQTKRQQIEDELEGVMDTTPMASTGFQGLLSETLQSHASSHRRSEQRPEQHSVTRIFAAAALAQLAALAAEVTTDISLTTVRRSVSRVILEIKMAPQMVSPRQLSWPICVAGCLADRDQQPFFEALLSSVLSEGTGMIGNCGTVRDILRACSGNKAEQPDQQWDCSSTMKKLAVYALLI
;
A
#
# COMPACT_ATOMS: atom_id res chain seq x y z
N MET A 1 -13.25 -1.36 19.56
CA MET A 1 -12.72 -1.87 20.84
C MET A 1 -11.46 -2.72 20.65
N SER A 2 -11.41 -3.69 19.73
CA SER A 2 -10.22 -4.51 19.46
C SER A 2 -8.95 -3.69 19.14
N LEU A 3 -9.02 -2.76 18.18
CA LEU A 3 -7.89 -1.87 17.82
C LEU A 3 -7.43 -0.98 18.99
N ALA A 4 -8.37 -0.47 19.78
CA ALA A 4 -8.06 0.35 20.95
C ALA A 4 -7.35 -0.47 22.03
N ALA A 5 -7.83 -1.69 22.30
CA ALA A 5 -7.19 -2.62 23.22
C ALA A 5 -5.78 -3.01 22.74
N LEU A 6 -5.61 -3.27 21.44
CA LEU A 6 -4.32 -3.55 20.82
C LEU A 6 -3.35 -2.37 20.99
N HIS A 7 -3.80 -1.14 20.70
CA HIS A 7 -3.02 0.09 20.89
C HIS A 7 -2.61 0.30 22.36
N GLN A 8 -3.56 0.13 23.29
CA GLN A 8 -3.28 0.24 24.71
C GLN A 8 -2.26 -0.80 25.18
N ARG A 9 -2.34 -2.03 24.68
CA ARG A 9 -1.36 -3.09 24.96
C ARG A 9 0.05 -2.70 24.51
N SER A 10 0.17 -2.15 23.31
CA SER A 10 1.45 -1.66 22.81
C SER A 10 2.05 -0.59 23.70
N LEU A 11 1.24 0.38 24.14
CA LEU A 11 1.71 1.43 25.04
C LEU A 11 2.16 0.89 26.41
N LEU A 12 1.47 -0.12 26.94
CA LEU A 12 1.70 -0.63 28.30
C LEU A 12 2.74 -1.76 28.36
N GLY A 13 3.09 -2.38 27.22
CA GLY A 13 4.00 -3.54 27.18
C GLY A 13 3.47 -4.79 27.89
N ASP A 14 2.20 -4.77 28.31
CA ASP A 14 1.59 -5.79 29.16
C ASP A 14 1.02 -6.93 28.30
N THR A 15 1.53 -8.15 28.50
CA THR A 15 1.06 -9.36 27.79
C THR A 15 -0.18 -9.99 28.42
N SER A 16 -0.61 -9.54 29.60
CA SER A 16 -1.72 -10.15 30.36
C SER A 16 -3.09 -9.97 29.70
N ASN A 17 -3.27 -8.91 28.89
CA ASN A 17 -4.55 -8.56 28.23
C ASN A 17 -4.70 -9.13 26.80
N HIS A 18 -3.83 -10.05 26.37
CA HIS A 18 -3.92 -10.64 25.02
C HIS A 18 -5.26 -11.32 24.74
N HIS A 19 -5.90 -11.90 25.77
CA HIS A 19 -7.22 -12.52 25.61
C HIS A 19 -8.31 -11.50 25.23
N LEU A 20 -8.23 -10.28 25.75
CA LEU A 20 -9.30 -9.29 25.62
C LEU A 20 -9.38 -8.69 24.21
N GLU A 21 -8.23 -8.39 23.59
CA GLU A 21 -8.20 -7.86 22.21
C GLU A 21 -8.70 -8.91 21.21
N LEU A 22 -8.35 -10.19 21.40
CA LEU A 22 -8.82 -11.30 20.56
C LEU A 22 -10.31 -11.56 20.79
N GLU A 23 -10.78 -11.49 22.03
CA GLU A 23 -12.21 -11.63 22.35
C GLU A 23 -13.03 -10.55 21.65
N PHE A 24 -12.60 -9.29 21.71
CA PHE A 24 -13.25 -8.20 20.98
C PHE A 24 -13.19 -8.40 19.47
N HIS A 25 -12.07 -8.89 18.93
CA HIS A 25 -11.94 -9.19 17.52
C HIS A 25 -12.90 -10.31 17.08
N THR A 26 -12.90 -11.46 17.77
CA THR A 26 -13.80 -12.58 17.47
C THR A 26 -15.26 -12.16 17.58
N LYS A 27 -15.62 -11.37 18.60
CA LYS A 27 -16.96 -10.81 18.74
C LYS A 27 -17.33 -9.91 17.57
N ALA A 28 -16.43 -9.01 17.16
CA ALA A 28 -16.66 -8.12 16.02
C ALA A 28 -16.85 -8.90 14.71
N VAL A 29 -16.03 -9.93 14.45
CA VAL A 29 -16.16 -10.79 13.27
C VAL A 29 -17.52 -11.49 13.25
N ARG A 30 -17.93 -12.12 14.36
CA ARG A 30 -19.23 -12.80 14.45
C ARG A 30 -20.40 -11.85 14.25
N GLN A 31 -20.37 -10.69 14.91
CA GLN A 31 -21.43 -9.69 14.80
C GLN A 31 -21.52 -9.13 13.37
N LEU A 32 -20.39 -8.87 12.71
CA LEU A 32 -20.40 -8.43 11.31
C LEU A 32 -20.94 -9.53 10.39
N GLN A 33 -20.56 -10.79 10.60
CA GLN A 33 -21.08 -11.92 9.82
C GLN A 33 -22.59 -12.09 9.99
N ASP A 34 -23.10 -12.08 11.23
CA ASP A 34 -24.52 -12.18 11.52
C ASP A 34 -25.29 -11.01 10.88
N PHE A 35 -24.74 -9.79 10.98
CA PHE A 35 -25.33 -8.58 10.41
C PHE A 35 -25.38 -8.63 8.88
N VAL A 36 -24.27 -8.93 8.22
CA VAL A 36 -24.19 -9.06 6.75
C VAL A 36 -25.08 -10.20 6.25
N SER A 37 -25.26 -11.27 7.02
CA SER A 37 -26.18 -12.37 6.65
C SER A 37 -27.65 -12.00 6.79
N SER A 38 -27.96 -10.98 7.60
CA SER A 38 -29.34 -10.54 7.86
C SER A 38 -29.87 -9.48 6.89
N ILE A 39 -29.00 -8.95 6.04
CA ILE A 39 -29.32 -7.88 5.09
C ILE A 39 -29.12 -8.37 3.66
N ASP A 40 -29.96 -7.92 2.73
CA ASP A 40 -29.65 -8.09 1.30
C ASP A 40 -28.68 -6.99 0.87
N VAL A 41 -27.39 -7.33 0.85
CA VAL A 41 -26.32 -6.40 0.48
C VAL A 41 -26.54 -5.83 -0.93
N ASN A 42 -27.23 -6.55 -1.82
CA ASN A 42 -27.51 -6.09 -3.19
C ASN A 42 -28.53 -4.95 -3.24
N GLU A 43 -29.37 -4.82 -2.21
CA GLU A 43 -30.34 -3.72 -2.09
C GLU A 43 -29.73 -2.45 -1.51
N LEU A 44 -28.57 -2.54 -0.86
CA LEU A 44 -27.88 -1.39 -0.27
C LEU A 44 -27.31 -0.47 -1.36
N ARG A 45 -27.31 0.84 -1.10
CA ARG A 45 -26.87 1.90 -2.02
C ARG A 45 -25.69 2.68 -1.44
N PRO A 46 -24.82 3.30 -2.25
CA PRO A 46 -23.62 4.00 -1.75
C PRO A 46 -23.88 5.07 -0.68
N GLU A 47 -25.07 5.64 -0.64
CA GLU A 47 -25.50 6.63 0.35
C GLU A 47 -25.99 6.01 1.66
N ASN A 48 -26.11 4.68 1.73
CA ASN A 48 -26.60 3.95 2.89
C ASN A 48 -25.52 3.87 3.97
N GLU A 49 -25.83 4.39 5.15
CA GLU A 49 -24.94 4.33 6.31
C GLU A 49 -24.57 2.91 6.74
N THR A 50 -25.45 1.94 6.48
CA THR A 50 -25.19 0.52 6.73
C THR A 50 -23.96 0.05 5.96
N LEU A 51 -23.77 0.50 4.71
CA LEU A 51 -22.58 0.15 3.92
C LEU A 51 -21.33 0.84 4.46
N VAL A 52 -21.45 2.09 4.90
CA VAL A 52 -20.36 2.80 5.57
C VAL A 52 -19.92 2.03 6.80
N GLU A 53 -20.85 1.58 7.65
CA GLU A 53 -20.55 0.80 8.85
C GLU A 53 -19.87 -0.54 8.53
N ILE A 54 -20.35 -1.26 7.52
CA ILE A 54 -19.77 -2.53 7.08
C ILE A 54 -18.33 -2.35 6.60
N ILE A 55 -18.10 -1.39 5.69
CA ILE A 55 -16.76 -1.12 5.15
C ILE A 55 -15.83 -0.61 6.26
N THR A 56 -16.31 0.26 7.15
CA THR A 56 -15.55 0.73 8.31
C THR A 56 -15.13 -0.42 9.21
N CYS A 57 -16.05 -1.33 9.52
CA CYS A 57 -15.78 -2.51 10.32
C CYS A 57 -14.78 -3.44 9.64
N GLY A 58 -14.93 -3.68 8.33
CA GLY A 58 -14.01 -4.48 7.54
C GLY A 58 -12.59 -3.91 7.51
N ILE A 59 -12.43 -2.61 7.26
CA ILE A 59 -11.13 -1.92 7.33
C ILE A 59 -10.53 -2.07 8.73
N ALA A 60 -11.31 -1.89 9.79
CA ALA A 60 -10.83 -2.05 11.16
C ALA A 60 -10.38 -3.48 11.46
N LEU A 61 -11.04 -4.50 10.91
CA LEU A 61 -10.64 -5.91 11.04
C LEU A 61 -9.34 -6.20 10.28
N ILE A 62 -9.19 -5.67 9.06
CA ILE A 62 -7.94 -5.77 8.28
C ILE A 62 -6.80 -5.10 9.04
N SER A 63 -6.98 -3.86 9.49
CA SER A 63 -5.99 -3.13 10.28
C SER A 63 -5.65 -3.87 11.57
N PHE A 64 -6.62 -4.47 12.26
CA PHE A 64 -6.35 -5.25 13.47
C PHE A 64 -5.43 -6.42 13.18
N GLU A 65 -5.69 -7.18 12.11
CA GLU A 65 -4.85 -8.30 11.70
C GLU A 65 -3.45 -7.84 11.29
N VAL A 66 -3.31 -6.74 10.55
CA VAL A 66 -1.97 -6.26 10.19
C VAL A 66 -1.20 -5.73 11.39
N LEU A 67 -1.84 -4.94 12.26
CA LEU A 67 -1.17 -4.27 13.38
C LEU A 67 -0.76 -5.24 14.49
N ARG A 68 -1.36 -6.43 14.57
CA ARG A 68 -0.89 -7.53 15.43
C ARG A 68 0.23 -8.37 14.80
N GLY A 69 0.66 -8.02 13.58
CA GLY A 69 1.68 -8.76 12.82
C GLY A 69 1.15 -10.04 12.14
N SER A 70 -0.17 -10.16 11.97
CA SER A 70 -0.78 -11.34 11.34
C SER A 70 -0.40 -11.42 9.87
N ALA A 71 0.04 -12.62 9.48
CA ALA A 71 0.53 -12.92 8.15
C ALA A 71 -0.55 -13.42 7.19
N THR A 72 -1.75 -13.80 7.63
CA THR A 72 -2.69 -14.57 6.78
C THR A 72 -4.16 -14.22 7.00
N ASN A 73 -4.58 -13.82 8.20
CA ASN A 73 -6.01 -13.71 8.52
C ASN A 73 -6.69 -12.43 7.98
N TRP A 74 -5.94 -11.50 7.39
CA TRP A 74 -6.52 -10.28 6.79
C TRP A 74 -7.17 -10.56 5.42
N GLN A 75 -6.75 -11.61 4.70
CA GLN A 75 -7.16 -11.87 3.32
C GLN A 75 -8.68 -12.10 3.15
N PRO A 76 -9.37 -12.85 4.04
CA PRO A 76 -10.82 -13.00 3.95
C PRO A 76 -11.57 -11.67 4.13
N HIS A 77 -11.09 -10.82 5.05
CA HIS A 77 -11.69 -9.52 5.31
C HIS A 77 -11.53 -8.58 4.10
N LEU A 78 -10.33 -8.50 3.53
CA LEU A 78 -10.10 -7.70 2.32
C LEU A 78 -10.98 -8.21 1.16
N THR A 79 -10.99 -9.54 0.94
CA THR A 79 -11.79 -10.12 -0.14
C THR A 79 -13.27 -9.78 -0.01
N ALA A 80 -13.85 -9.93 1.18
CA ALA A 80 -15.24 -9.59 1.43
C ALA A 80 -15.53 -8.10 1.16
N MET A 81 -14.68 -7.19 1.67
CA MET A 81 -14.88 -5.76 1.49
C MET A 81 -14.68 -5.32 0.04
N SER A 82 -13.70 -5.87 -0.67
CA SER A 82 -13.52 -5.60 -2.10
C SER A 82 -14.72 -6.08 -2.91
N SER A 83 -15.30 -7.24 -2.60
CA SER A 83 -16.52 -7.72 -3.27
C SER A 83 -17.71 -6.78 -3.07
N ILE A 84 -17.90 -6.27 -1.85
CA ILE A 84 -18.96 -5.28 -1.56
C ILE A 84 -18.69 -3.98 -2.33
N ALA A 85 -17.46 -3.49 -2.31
CA ALA A 85 -17.10 -2.24 -3.00
C ALA A 85 -17.23 -2.35 -4.53
N VAL A 86 -16.89 -3.49 -5.13
CA VAL A 86 -17.10 -3.77 -6.56
C VAL A 86 -18.59 -3.85 -6.88
N MET A 87 -19.38 -4.54 -6.04
CA MET A 87 -20.83 -4.59 -6.20
C MET A 87 -21.41 -3.17 -6.23
N MET A 88 -21.02 -2.32 -5.27
CA MET A 88 -21.44 -0.93 -5.20
C MET A 88 -21.05 -0.12 -6.45
N HIS A 89 -19.81 -0.29 -6.91
CA HIS A 89 -19.31 0.40 -8.11
C HIS A 89 -20.11 0.04 -9.38
N ASN A 90 -20.56 -1.21 -9.49
CA ASN A 90 -21.32 -1.71 -10.64
C ASN A 90 -22.83 -1.40 -10.58
N GLN A 91 -23.32 -0.72 -9.54
CA GLN A 91 -24.74 -0.37 -9.45
C GLN A 91 -25.10 0.74 -10.47
N PRO A 92 -26.26 0.63 -11.14
CA PRO A 92 -26.68 1.63 -12.11
C PRO A 92 -26.90 3.00 -11.44
N PRO A 93 -26.48 4.11 -12.07
CA PRO A 93 -26.75 5.44 -11.54
C PRO A 93 -28.26 5.68 -11.46
N LEU A 94 -28.73 6.25 -10.34
CA LEU A 94 -30.11 6.67 -10.21
C LEU A 94 -30.42 7.74 -11.27
N LEU A 95 -31.52 7.58 -11.99
CA LEU A 95 -32.13 8.68 -12.74
C LEU A 95 -32.54 9.74 -11.71
N GLN A 96 -31.74 10.78 -11.55
CA GLN A 96 -32.09 11.91 -10.69
C GLN A 96 -33.35 12.56 -11.27
N SER A 97 -34.47 12.35 -10.60
CA SER A 97 -35.67 13.16 -10.73
C SER A 97 -35.28 14.60 -10.42
N VAL A 98 -35.53 15.52 -11.36
CA VAL A 98 -35.14 16.94 -11.33
C VAL A 98 -35.77 17.72 -10.14
N ASP A 99 -36.68 17.10 -9.37
CA ASP A 99 -37.46 17.76 -8.33
C ASP A 99 -37.14 17.36 -6.87
N GLN A 100 -36.05 16.64 -6.59
CA GLN A 100 -35.69 16.32 -5.19
C GLN A 100 -34.74 17.36 -4.56
N LEU A 101 -35.32 18.15 -3.65
CA LEU A 101 -34.63 19.03 -2.70
C LEU A 101 -33.52 18.25 -1.97
N PRO A 102 -32.30 18.80 -1.77
CA PRO A 102 -31.19 18.06 -1.17
C PRO A 102 -31.55 17.56 0.23
N THR A 103 -31.51 16.24 0.43
CA THR A 103 -31.75 15.62 1.73
C THR A 103 -30.61 16.01 2.70
N PRO A 104 -30.89 16.45 3.94
CA PRO A 104 -29.95 17.28 4.68
C PRO A 104 -29.06 16.46 5.62
N LEU A 105 -27.75 16.69 5.54
CA LEU A 105 -26.67 16.28 6.47
C LEU A 105 -26.29 14.79 6.55
N PHE A 106 -27.22 13.84 6.61
CA PHE A 106 -26.89 12.40 6.78
C PHE A 106 -26.26 11.80 5.51
N GLU A 107 -26.86 12.02 4.34
CA GLU A 107 -26.26 11.66 3.04
C GLU A 107 -24.86 12.26 2.89
N ARG A 108 -24.68 13.52 3.31
CA ARG A 108 -23.38 14.19 3.26
C ARG A 108 -22.31 13.53 4.15
N LYS A 109 -22.70 12.94 5.28
CA LYS A 109 -21.78 12.19 6.16
C LYS A 109 -21.43 10.83 5.58
N ALA A 110 -22.42 10.09 5.07
CA ALA A 110 -22.19 8.81 4.42
C ALA A 110 -21.27 8.96 3.20
N THR A 111 -21.52 9.95 2.34
CA THR A 111 -20.65 10.28 1.20
C THR A 111 -19.23 10.65 1.64
N ALA A 112 -19.08 11.48 2.68
CA ALA A 112 -17.76 11.86 3.19
C ALA A 112 -16.99 10.68 3.79
N ALA A 113 -17.68 9.79 4.51
CA ALA A 113 -17.08 8.58 5.08
C ALA A 113 -16.64 7.62 3.96
N MET A 114 -17.47 7.38 2.95
CA MET A 114 -17.08 6.56 1.79
C MET A 114 -15.90 7.15 1.01
N ALA A 115 -15.86 8.47 0.84
CA ALA A 115 -14.75 9.17 0.21
C ALA A 115 -13.42 9.04 0.97
N PHE A 116 -13.45 8.63 2.24
CA PHE A 116 -12.27 8.27 3.02
C PHE A 116 -12.01 6.76 3.03
N HIS A 117 -13.05 5.94 3.22
CA HIS A 117 -12.91 4.50 3.38
C HIS A 117 -12.55 3.77 2.08
N LEU A 118 -13.11 4.16 0.93
CA LEU A 118 -12.77 3.50 -0.35
C LEU A 118 -11.29 3.70 -0.72
N PRO A 119 -10.69 4.90 -0.59
CA PRO A 119 -9.26 5.06 -0.80
C PRO A 119 -8.38 4.24 0.16
N VAL A 120 -8.78 4.11 1.43
CA VAL A 120 -8.05 3.26 2.40
C VAL A 120 -8.13 1.79 2.02
N LEU A 121 -9.30 1.31 1.60
CA LEU A 121 -9.47 -0.06 1.13
C LEU A 121 -8.67 -0.31 -0.15
N LEU A 122 -8.69 0.65 -1.09
CA LEU A 122 -7.90 0.62 -2.32
C LEU A 122 -6.40 0.54 -2.03
N TRP A 123 -5.91 1.36 -1.09
CA TRP A 123 -4.53 1.29 -0.63
C TRP A 123 -4.15 -0.11 -0.15
N MET A 124 -4.98 -0.71 0.72
CA MET A 124 -4.75 -2.06 1.22
C MET A 124 -4.74 -3.11 0.11
N ASP A 125 -5.65 -3.01 -0.86
CA ASP A 125 -5.74 -3.94 -1.98
C ASP A 125 -4.54 -3.84 -2.93
N LEU A 126 -4.10 -2.62 -3.27
CA LEU A 126 -2.91 -2.40 -4.09
C LEU A 126 -1.65 -2.95 -3.42
N LEU A 127 -1.46 -2.71 -2.12
CA LEU A 127 -0.27 -3.20 -1.40
C LEU A 127 -0.34 -4.70 -1.09
N ALA A 128 -1.54 -5.29 -1.02
CA ALA A 128 -1.72 -6.74 -0.87
C ALA A 128 -1.17 -7.53 -2.06
N CYS A 129 -1.11 -6.93 -3.25
CA CYS A 129 -0.75 -7.61 -4.50
C CYS A 129 0.65 -8.24 -4.46
N VAL A 130 1.62 -7.62 -3.75
CA VAL A 130 2.96 -8.20 -3.59
C VAL A 130 2.91 -9.52 -2.83
N ALA A 131 2.06 -9.64 -1.81
CA ALA A 131 1.94 -10.86 -1.03
C ALA A 131 1.15 -11.93 -1.80
N THR A 132 0.05 -11.54 -2.44
CA THR A 132 -0.87 -12.48 -3.10
C THR A 132 -0.40 -12.93 -4.48
N ARG A 133 0.47 -12.15 -5.15
CA ARG A 133 0.82 -12.33 -6.57
C ARG A 133 -0.44 -12.36 -7.46
N GLN A 134 -1.40 -11.51 -7.14
CA GLN A 134 -2.63 -11.33 -7.90
C GLN A 134 -2.79 -9.84 -8.20
N ALA A 135 -3.47 -9.53 -9.30
CA ALA A 135 -3.92 -8.19 -9.62
C ALA A 135 -4.84 -7.63 -8.52
N PRO A 136 -4.98 -6.30 -8.42
CA PRO A 136 -5.94 -5.68 -7.52
C PRO A 136 -7.36 -6.20 -7.78
N LYS A 137 -8.13 -6.42 -6.71
CA LYS A 137 -9.54 -6.82 -6.80
C LYS A 137 -10.46 -5.65 -7.09
N LEU A 138 -10.07 -4.46 -6.65
CA LEU A 138 -10.81 -3.23 -6.85
C LEU A 138 -10.53 -2.64 -8.24
N PRO A 139 -11.48 -1.89 -8.82
CA PRO A 139 -11.34 -1.24 -10.13
C PRO A 139 -10.43 -0.01 -10.02
N TYR A 140 -9.16 -0.23 -9.69
CA TYR A 140 -8.18 0.80 -9.39
C TYR A 140 -7.91 1.72 -10.59
N ASP A 141 -7.95 1.19 -11.81
CA ASP A 141 -7.71 1.96 -13.04
C ASP A 141 -8.81 3.02 -13.25
N GLU A 142 -10.07 2.67 -12.98
CA GLU A 142 -11.19 3.61 -13.01
C GLU A 142 -11.11 4.62 -11.86
N TRP A 143 -10.85 4.13 -10.64
CA TRP A 143 -10.86 4.96 -9.43
C TRP A 143 -9.67 5.92 -9.34
N LEU A 144 -8.51 5.56 -9.89
CA LEU A 144 -7.31 6.41 -9.97
C LEU A 144 -7.13 7.05 -11.35
N GLY A 145 -8.10 6.85 -12.24
CA GLY A 145 -8.11 7.42 -13.59
C GLY A 145 -8.45 8.92 -13.63
N PRO A 146 -8.75 9.47 -14.82
CA PRO A 146 -9.00 10.90 -15.02
C PRO A 146 -10.13 11.50 -14.17
N ASN A 147 -11.09 10.66 -13.77
CA ASN A 147 -12.25 11.06 -12.97
C ASN A 147 -12.07 10.79 -11.47
N CYS A 148 -10.84 10.54 -11.01
CA CYS A 148 -10.55 10.27 -9.61
C CYS A 148 -11.03 11.44 -8.71
N THR A 149 -11.80 11.10 -7.68
CA THR A 149 -12.44 12.07 -6.77
C THR A 149 -11.71 12.24 -5.44
N PHE A 150 -10.58 11.54 -5.25
CA PHE A 150 -9.82 11.53 -4.00
C PHE A 150 -8.32 11.62 -4.23
N GLN A 151 -7.57 11.95 -3.18
CA GLN A 151 -6.10 12.03 -3.24
C GLN A 151 -5.51 11.14 -2.13
N LEU A 152 -4.91 10.01 -2.54
CA LEU A 152 -4.22 9.09 -1.64
C LEU A 152 -3.08 9.77 -0.90
N ALA A 153 -2.46 10.82 -1.45
CA ALA A 153 -1.41 11.54 -0.73
C ALA A 153 -1.91 12.27 0.51
N HIS A 154 -3.17 12.70 0.53
CA HIS A 154 -3.77 13.33 1.70
C HIS A 154 -4.19 12.31 2.77
N ILE A 155 -4.43 11.06 2.38
CA ILE A 155 -4.95 10.01 3.25
C ILE A 155 -3.82 9.09 3.74
N MET A 156 -2.99 8.62 2.81
CA MET A 156 -1.93 7.62 3.00
C MET A 156 -0.51 8.13 2.69
N GLY A 157 -0.36 9.37 2.21
CA GLY A 157 0.94 10.02 2.00
C GLY A 157 1.60 9.82 0.63
N CYS A 158 1.07 8.95 -0.24
CA CYS A 158 1.61 8.69 -1.58
C CYS A 158 0.67 9.17 -2.70
N HIS A 159 1.21 9.76 -3.76
CA HIS A 159 0.41 10.21 -4.91
C HIS A 159 -0.35 9.08 -5.61
N ASN A 160 -1.53 9.41 -6.16
CA ASN A 160 -2.39 8.48 -6.91
C ASN A 160 -1.66 7.83 -8.08
N SER A 161 -0.83 8.59 -8.81
CA SER A 161 -0.09 8.09 -9.96
C SER A 161 0.82 6.93 -9.59
N VAL A 162 1.61 7.06 -8.52
CA VAL A 162 2.49 5.98 -8.04
C VAL A 162 1.68 4.76 -7.61
N MET A 163 0.56 4.97 -6.91
CA MET A 163 -0.31 3.88 -6.48
C MET A 163 -1.00 3.17 -7.66
N LYS A 164 -1.35 3.92 -8.72
CA LYS A 164 -1.83 3.35 -9.98
C LYS A 164 -0.74 2.50 -10.63
N SER A 165 0.48 3.01 -10.76
CA SER A 165 1.60 2.27 -11.34
C SER A 165 1.95 1.00 -10.51
N ILE A 166 1.74 0.99 -9.19
CA ILE A 166 1.84 -0.23 -8.36
C ILE A 166 0.75 -1.25 -8.73
N GLY A 167 -0.48 -0.81 -8.99
CA GLY A 167 -1.55 -1.66 -9.51
C GLY A 167 -1.22 -2.22 -10.90
N ASP A 168 -0.73 -1.37 -11.80
CA ASP A 168 -0.32 -1.77 -13.15
C ASP A 168 0.84 -2.77 -13.12
N LEU A 169 1.80 -2.58 -12.21
CA LEU A 169 2.88 -3.53 -11.95
C LEU A 169 2.35 -4.88 -11.44
N ALA A 170 1.34 -4.89 -10.57
CA ALA A 170 0.72 -6.13 -10.11
C ALA A 170 0.01 -6.88 -11.24
N VAL A 171 -0.72 -6.17 -12.11
CA VAL A 171 -1.34 -6.74 -13.32
C VAL A 171 -0.29 -7.31 -14.26
N LEU A 172 0.80 -6.57 -14.51
CA LEU A 172 1.92 -7.02 -15.33
C LEU A 172 2.59 -8.28 -14.73
N SER A 173 2.79 -8.30 -13.41
CA SER A 173 3.38 -9.45 -12.70
C SER A 173 2.53 -10.71 -12.78
N GLN A 174 1.20 -10.59 -12.56
CA GLN A 174 0.28 -11.72 -12.72
C GLN A 174 0.29 -12.23 -14.16
N TRP A 175 0.12 -11.35 -15.14
CA TRP A 175 0.12 -11.74 -16.56
C TRP A 175 1.44 -12.37 -16.99
N ASN A 176 2.58 -11.90 -16.49
CA ASN A 176 3.89 -12.51 -16.72
C ASN A 176 3.95 -13.93 -16.13
N SER A 177 3.53 -14.11 -14.88
CA SER A 177 3.53 -15.44 -14.23
C SER A 177 2.63 -16.44 -14.98
N GLU A 178 1.44 -16.00 -15.41
CA GLU A 178 0.51 -16.84 -16.18
C GLU A 178 1.10 -17.19 -17.55
N SER A 179 1.62 -16.19 -18.26
CA SER A 179 2.20 -16.38 -19.61
C SER A 179 3.45 -17.24 -19.62
N LEU A 180 4.30 -17.14 -18.59
CA LEU A 180 5.46 -18.03 -18.40
C LEU A 180 5.00 -19.47 -18.14
N SER A 181 3.93 -19.66 -17.36
CA SER A 181 3.40 -21.00 -17.07
C SER A 181 2.74 -21.67 -18.28
N SER A 182 2.14 -20.89 -19.18
CA SER A 182 1.53 -21.37 -20.43
C SER A 182 2.49 -21.39 -21.64
N GLY A 183 3.71 -20.86 -21.50
CA GLY A 183 4.68 -20.74 -22.58
C GLY A 183 4.27 -19.76 -23.69
N SER A 184 3.41 -18.79 -23.40
CA SER A 184 2.80 -17.87 -24.37
C SER A 184 3.19 -16.41 -24.14
N LEU A 185 4.36 -16.16 -23.55
CA LEU A 185 4.81 -14.80 -23.23
C LEU A 185 5.11 -14.01 -24.51
N ASP A 186 4.32 -12.97 -24.75
CA ASP A 186 4.62 -11.94 -25.74
C ASP A 186 5.64 -10.96 -25.16
N LEU A 187 6.90 -11.14 -25.57
CA LEU A 187 8.01 -10.34 -25.08
C LEU A 187 7.88 -8.86 -25.48
N GLU A 188 7.32 -8.56 -26.66
CA GLU A 188 7.17 -7.18 -27.15
C GLU A 188 6.08 -6.46 -26.35
N ALA A 189 4.93 -7.12 -26.14
CA ALA A 189 3.89 -6.59 -25.29
C ALA A 189 4.36 -6.41 -23.83
N PHE A 190 5.17 -7.33 -23.31
CA PHE A 190 5.76 -7.20 -21.98
C PHE A 190 6.67 -6.00 -21.88
N GLN A 191 7.59 -5.82 -22.83
CA GLN A 191 8.50 -4.67 -22.84
C GLN A 191 7.75 -3.34 -22.97
N THR A 192 6.69 -3.31 -23.78
CA THR A 192 5.85 -2.11 -23.95
C THR A 192 5.16 -1.72 -22.64
N LYS A 193 4.48 -2.66 -21.98
CA LYS A 193 3.81 -2.42 -20.69
C LYS A 193 4.80 -2.05 -19.59
N ARG A 194 5.96 -2.72 -19.55
CA ARG A 194 7.06 -2.41 -18.62
C ARG A 194 7.53 -0.98 -18.80
N GLN A 195 7.79 -0.55 -20.04
CA GLN A 195 8.28 0.79 -20.33
C GLN A 195 7.26 1.87 -19.96
N GLN A 196 5.96 1.63 -20.20
CA GLN A 196 4.90 2.57 -19.80
C GLN A 196 4.90 2.81 -18.27
N ILE A 197 4.98 1.75 -17.48
CA ILE A 197 5.04 1.85 -16.01
C ILE A 197 6.32 2.58 -15.56
N GLU A 198 7.45 2.28 -16.20
CA GLU A 198 8.73 2.94 -15.90
C GLU A 198 8.67 4.44 -16.20
N ASP A 199 8.15 4.84 -17.37
CA ASP A 199 8.03 6.24 -17.79
C ASP A 199 7.09 7.03 -16.84
N GLU A 200 5.98 6.44 -16.40
CA GLU A 200 5.09 7.06 -15.43
C GLU A 200 5.77 7.29 -14.08
N LEU A 201 6.47 6.27 -13.56
CA LEU A 201 7.19 6.35 -12.28
C LEU A 201 8.33 7.37 -12.34
N GLU A 202 9.13 7.36 -13.40
CA GLU A 202 10.21 8.34 -13.60
C GLU A 202 9.67 9.76 -13.77
N GLY A 203 8.58 9.94 -14.53
CA GLY A 203 7.91 11.24 -14.67
C GLY A 203 7.43 11.81 -13.33
N VAL A 204 6.93 10.96 -12.43
CA VAL A 204 6.60 11.37 -11.06
C VAL A 204 7.85 11.78 -10.27
N MET A 205 8.95 11.03 -10.42
CA MET A 205 10.21 11.34 -9.73
C MET A 205 10.86 12.63 -10.25
N ASP A 206 10.67 12.99 -11.51
CA ASP A 206 11.17 14.25 -12.09
C ASP A 206 10.34 15.46 -11.63
N THR A 207 9.04 15.29 -11.51
CA THR A 207 8.10 16.37 -11.13
C THR A 207 7.96 16.56 -9.62
N THR A 208 8.31 15.56 -8.81
CA THR A 208 8.23 15.61 -7.34
C THR A 208 9.59 16.03 -6.76
N PRO A 209 9.71 17.17 -6.06
CA PRO A 209 11.01 17.64 -5.56
C PRO A 209 11.60 16.70 -4.50
N MET A 210 12.93 16.50 -4.53
CA MET A 210 13.65 15.86 -3.42
C MET A 210 13.63 16.76 -2.17
N ALA A 211 13.59 16.14 -0.99
CA ALA A 211 13.52 16.85 0.28
C ALA A 211 14.72 17.79 0.53
N SER A 212 15.92 17.44 0.08
CA SER A 212 17.13 18.26 0.26
C SER A 212 17.13 19.56 -0.56
N THR A 213 16.31 19.64 -1.63
CA THR A 213 16.24 20.82 -2.50
C THR A 213 15.40 21.95 -1.89
N GLY A 214 14.62 21.66 -0.83
CA GLY A 214 13.79 22.64 -0.12
C GLY A 214 14.59 23.65 0.71
N PHE A 215 15.82 23.32 1.13
CA PHE A 215 16.65 24.23 1.94
C PHE A 215 17.14 25.46 1.15
N GLN A 216 17.20 25.36 -0.18
CA GLN A 216 17.55 26.48 -1.07
C GLN A 216 16.36 27.42 -1.34
N GLY A 217 15.13 26.98 -1.09
CA GLY A 217 13.91 27.78 -1.24
C GLY A 217 13.71 28.81 -0.14
N LEU A 218 14.17 28.53 1.10
CA LEU A 218 14.05 29.45 2.23
C LEU A 218 14.86 30.75 2.05
N LEU A 219 15.95 30.73 1.28
CA LEU A 219 16.72 31.94 0.96
C LEU A 219 16.03 32.81 -0.11
N SER A 220 15.16 32.23 -0.94
CA SER A 220 14.38 32.97 -1.97
C SER A 220 13.10 33.59 -1.42
N GLU A 221 12.58 33.14 -0.27
CA GLU A 221 11.36 33.69 0.33
C GLU A 221 11.52 35.11 0.88
N THR A 222 12.75 35.58 1.10
CA THR A 222 12.98 36.93 1.66
C THR A 222 12.86 38.05 0.61
N LEU A 223 12.72 37.73 -0.69
CA LEU A 223 12.72 38.75 -1.77
C LEU A 223 11.47 38.80 -2.67
N GLN A 224 10.43 38.00 -2.42
CA GLN A 224 9.25 37.93 -3.32
C GLN A 224 7.90 38.10 -2.59
N SER A 225 7.81 39.04 -1.64
CA SER A 225 6.60 39.25 -0.84
C SER A 225 5.46 40.03 -1.51
N HIS A 226 5.47 40.27 -2.83
CA HIS A 226 4.36 40.98 -3.47
C HIS A 226 3.99 40.39 -4.83
N ALA A 227 2.72 39.95 -4.93
CA ALA A 227 1.97 39.54 -6.11
C ALA A 227 1.99 38.03 -6.47
N SER A 228 1.15 37.23 -5.79
CA SER A 228 0.20 36.29 -6.42
C SER A 228 -0.51 35.43 -5.36
N SER A 229 -1.67 35.90 -4.93
CA SER A 229 -2.62 35.14 -4.12
C SER A 229 -3.45 34.20 -5.00
N HIS A 230 -2.89 33.10 -5.49
CA HIS A 230 -3.68 31.96 -5.98
C HIS A 230 -2.89 30.63 -5.92
N ARG A 231 -3.31 29.77 -4.98
CA ARG A 231 -3.19 28.30 -4.99
C ARG A 231 -1.79 27.68 -5.21
N ARG A 232 -0.83 27.94 -4.31
CA ARG A 232 0.22 26.94 -4.06
C ARG A 232 -0.37 25.88 -3.14
N SER A 233 -0.57 24.68 -3.67
CA SER A 233 -1.00 23.51 -2.90
C SER A 233 -0.08 23.36 -1.69
N GLU A 234 -0.65 23.26 -0.49
CA GLU A 234 0.04 22.97 0.77
C GLU A 234 0.54 21.52 0.79
N GLN A 235 1.29 21.09 -0.23
CA GLN A 235 1.87 19.75 -0.28
C GLN A 235 2.97 19.67 0.76
N ARG A 236 2.79 18.75 1.72
CA ARG A 236 3.71 18.60 2.84
C ARG A 236 4.99 17.94 2.32
N PRO A 237 6.19 18.43 2.70
CA PRO A 237 7.47 17.82 2.29
C PRO A 237 7.58 16.30 2.54
N GLU A 238 6.86 15.80 3.55
CA GLU A 238 6.73 14.37 3.86
C GLU A 238 6.04 13.58 2.74
N GLN A 239 4.97 14.10 2.14
CA GLN A 239 4.22 13.42 1.06
C GLN A 239 5.08 13.23 -0.19
N HIS A 240 5.91 14.23 -0.52
CA HIS A 240 6.87 14.12 -1.62
C HIS A 240 7.90 13.03 -1.35
N SER A 241 8.41 12.96 -0.12
CA SER A 241 9.39 11.95 0.27
C SER A 241 8.81 10.54 0.22
N VAL A 242 7.62 10.33 0.81
CA VAL A 242 6.91 9.05 0.76
C VAL A 242 6.62 8.65 -0.68
N THR A 243 6.10 9.57 -1.49
CA THR A 243 5.81 9.32 -2.92
C THR A 243 7.06 8.87 -3.68
N ARG A 244 8.19 9.57 -3.53
CA ARG A 244 9.45 9.22 -4.19
C ARG A 244 10.00 7.88 -3.73
N ILE A 245 9.89 7.56 -2.44
CA ILE A 245 10.32 6.27 -1.89
C ILE A 245 9.47 5.12 -2.46
N PHE A 246 8.14 5.28 -2.51
CA PHE A 246 7.25 4.29 -3.12
C PHE A 246 7.53 4.12 -4.62
N ALA A 247 7.73 5.23 -5.35
CA ALA A 247 8.07 5.17 -6.77
C ALA A 247 9.40 4.44 -7.02
N ALA A 248 10.44 4.75 -6.26
CA ALA A 248 11.74 4.08 -6.35
C ALA A 248 11.64 2.58 -6.03
N ALA A 249 10.80 2.20 -5.05
CA ALA A 249 10.58 0.79 -4.70
C ALA A 249 9.79 0.04 -5.78
N ALA A 250 8.78 0.68 -6.38
CA ALA A 250 8.06 0.13 -7.53
C ALA A 250 8.99 -0.07 -8.74
N LEU A 251 9.88 0.87 -9.04
CA LEU A 251 10.92 0.72 -10.06
C LEU A 251 11.88 -0.44 -9.75
N ALA A 252 12.26 -0.64 -8.48
CA ALA A 252 13.09 -1.78 -8.09
C ALA A 252 12.38 -3.12 -8.30
N GLN A 253 11.09 -3.19 -7.98
CA GLN A 253 10.28 -4.38 -8.22
C GLN A 253 10.05 -4.63 -9.72
N LEU A 254 9.83 -3.59 -10.52
CA LEU A 254 9.72 -3.68 -11.98
C LEU A 254 11.02 -4.19 -12.62
N ALA A 255 12.18 -3.71 -12.14
CA ALA A 255 13.49 -4.20 -12.57
C ALA A 255 13.69 -5.68 -12.22
N ALA A 256 13.26 -6.10 -11.03
CA ALA A 256 13.31 -7.51 -10.64
C ALA A 256 12.40 -8.38 -11.51
N LEU A 257 11.18 -7.91 -11.82
CA LEU A 257 10.27 -8.61 -12.73
C LEU A 257 10.87 -8.76 -14.13
N ALA A 258 11.55 -7.72 -14.64
CA ALA A 258 12.26 -7.80 -15.91
C ALA A 258 13.42 -8.81 -15.88
N ALA A 259 14.10 -8.97 -14.75
CA ALA A 259 15.17 -9.96 -14.56
C ALA A 259 14.72 -11.41 -14.75
N GLU A 260 13.48 -11.71 -14.37
CA GLU A 260 12.90 -13.04 -14.53
C GLU A 260 12.69 -13.40 -16.01
N VAL A 261 12.58 -12.37 -16.87
CA VAL A 261 12.27 -12.53 -18.30
C VAL A 261 13.54 -12.42 -19.16
N THR A 262 14.45 -11.48 -18.87
CA THR A 262 15.66 -11.23 -19.66
C THR A 262 16.93 -11.40 -18.82
N THR A 263 17.77 -12.37 -19.19
CA THR A 263 18.94 -12.81 -18.42
C THR A 263 20.18 -11.90 -18.53
N ASP A 264 20.22 -10.94 -19.45
CA ASP A 264 21.50 -10.40 -19.95
C ASP A 264 22.04 -9.15 -19.22
N ILE A 265 21.19 -8.35 -18.55
CA ILE A 265 21.58 -7.04 -17.95
C ILE A 265 21.07 -6.85 -16.50
N SER A 266 20.27 -7.80 -15.99
CA SER A 266 19.26 -7.45 -15.00
C SER A 266 19.74 -7.30 -13.55
N LEU A 267 20.72 -8.08 -13.10
CA LEU A 267 21.17 -8.03 -11.69
C LEU A 267 21.80 -6.67 -11.32
N THR A 268 22.55 -6.05 -12.23
CA THR A 268 23.14 -4.72 -11.99
C THR A 268 22.08 -3.62 -11.93
N THR A 269 21.01 -3.77 -12.71
CA THR A 269 19.87 -2.85 -12.72
C THR A 269 19.09 -2.93 -11.42
N VAL A 270 18.78 -4.15 -10.94
CA VAL A 270 18.11 -4.35 -9.65
C VAL A 270 18.92 -3.73 -8.51
N ARG A 271 20.23 -3.99 -8.44
CA ARG A 271 21.12 -3.39 -7.43
C ARG A 271 21.10 -1.86 -7.45
N ARG A 272 21.10 -1.26 -8.64
CA ARG A 272 21.04 0.21 -8.82
C ARG A 272 19.69 0.76 -8.34
N SER A 273 18.59 0.09 -8.68
CA SER A 273 17.25 0.49 -8.24
C SER A 273 17.14 0.41 -6.71
N VAL A 274 17.67 -0.63 -6.06
CA VAL A 274 17.74 -0.70 -4.59
C VAL A 274 18.58 0.45 -4.01
N SER A 275 19.71 0.78 -4.65
CA SER A 275 20.55 1.91 -4.22
C SER A 275 19.80 3.24 -4.28
N ARG A 276 18.92 3.41 -5.27
CA ARG A 276 18.04 4.57 -5.38
C ARG A 276 17.01 4.62 -4.25
N VAL A 277 16.38 3.49 -3.88
CA VAL A 277 15.48 3.43 -2.73
C VAL A 277 16.19 3.85 -1.44
N ILE A 278 17.40 3.33 -1.21
CA ILE A 278 18.23 3.69 -0.05
C ILE A 278 18.52 5.20 -0.04
N LEU A 279 18.84 5.79 -1.20
CA LEU A 279 19.10 7.22 -1.33
C LEU A 279 17.85 8.05 -0.97
N GLU A 280 16.68 7.71 -1.52
CA GLU A 280 15.43 8.42 -1.24
C GLU A 280 15.07 8.35 0.25
N ILE A 281 15.23 7.19 0.90
CA ILE A 281 15.01 7.04 2.34
C ILE A 281 16.00 7.89 3.14
N LYS A 282 17.29 7.92 2.77
CA LYS A 282 18.31 8.73 3.46
C LYS A 282 18.07 10.24 3.33
N MET A 283 17.51 10.67 2.20
CA MET A 283 17.21 12.07 1.94
C MET A 283 15.88 12.50 2.56
N ALA A 284 15.00 11.57 2.92
CA ALA A 284 13.71 11.88 3.53
C ALA A 284 13.90 12.63 4.86
N PRO A 285 13.02 13.60 5.18
CA PRO A 285 13.03 14.26 6.48
C PRO A 285 12.87 13.24 7.60
N GLN A 286 13.42 13.56 8.77
CA GLN A 286 13.31 12.74 10.00
C GLN A 286 11.86 12.48 10.44
N MET A 287 10.88 13.16 9.83
CA MET A 287 9.45 13.02 10.11
C MET A 287 8.81 11.79 9.44
N VAL A 288 9.43 11.21 8.40
CA VAL A 288 8.91 10.00 7.77
C VAL A 288 9.31 8.78 8.62
N SER A 289 8.34 8.24 9.36
CA SER A 289 8.57 7.05 10.18
C SER A 289 8.80 5.83 9.27
N PRO A 290 9.78 4.95 9.56
CA PRO A 290 9.96 3.74 8.78
C PRO A 290 8.77 2.78 8.87
N ARG A 291 7.88 2.94 9.88
CA ARG A 291 6.61 2.22 9.98
C ARG A 291 5.66 2.51 8.81
N GLN A 292 5.74 3.69 8.20
CA GLN A 292 4.94 4.07 7.02
C GLN A 292 5.55 3.53 5.72
N LEU A 293 6.76 2.96 5.79
CA LEU A 293 7.54 2.51 4.64
C LEU A 293 7.66 0.98 4.60
N SER A 294 6.78 0.26 5.29
CA SER A 294 6.83 -1.21 5.39
C SER A 294 6.83 -1.89 4.02
N TRP A 295 6.00 -1.43 3.07
CA TRP A 295 6.01 -1.95 1.70
C TRP A 295 7.31 -1.65 0.95
N PRO A 296 7.76 -0.37 0.81
CA PRO A 296 9.05 -0.07 0.19
C PRO A 296 10.25 -0.78 0.80
N ILE A 297 10.32 -0.86 2.14
CA ILE A 297 11.40 -1.52 2.88
C ILE A 297 11.42 -3.02 2.58
N CYS A 298 10.27 -3.68 2.59
CA CYS A 298 10.21 -5.12 2.34
C CYS A 298 10.56 -5.45 0.88
N VAL A 299 9.99 -4.70 -0.07
CA VAL A 299 10.25 -4.87 -1.51
C VAL A 299 11.73 -4.65 -1.82
N ALA A 300 12.28 -3.48 -1.48
CA ALA A 300 13.66 -3.16 -1.79
C ALA A 300 14.66 -3.98 -0.96
N GLY A 301 14.35 -4.23 0.32
CA GLY A 301 15.19 -5.04 1.19
C GLY A 301 15.27 -6.50 0.75
N CYS A 302 14.19 -7.09 0.22
CA CYS A 302 14.26 -8.45 -0.33
C CYS A 302 15.10 -8.48 -1.62
N LEU A 303 15.18 -7.39 -2.38
CA LEU A 303 16.00 -7.29 -3.58
C LEU A 303 17.46 -6.92 -3.28
N ALA A 304 17.74 -6.39 -2.09
CA ALA A 304 19.06 -5.90 -1.71
C ALA A 304 20.14 -6.98 -1.72
N ASP A 305 21.33 -6.56 -2.16
CA ASP A 305 22.56 -7.36 -2.10
C ASP A 305 23.13 -7.38 -0.69
N ARG A 306 24.09 -8.30 -0.45
CA ARG A 306 24.68 -8.54 0.88
C ARG A 306 25.23 -7.28 1.56
N ASP A 307 25.80 -6.34 0.81
CA ASP A 307 26.33 -5.09 1.33
C ASP A 307 25.25 -4.00 1.54
N GLN A 308 24.09 -4.14 0.91
CA GLN A 308 22.94 -3.24 1.06
C GLN A 308 21.99 -3.67 2.20
N GLN A 309 21.93 -4.97 2.52
CA GLN A 309 21.10 -5.53 3.60
C GLN A 309 21.26 -4.81 4.95
N PRO A 310 22.48 -4.47 5.44
CA PRO A 310 22.66 -3.82 6.74
C PRO A 310 21.90 -2.50 6.90
N PHE A 311 21.66 -1.77 5.80
CA PHE A 311 20.86 -0.55 5.84
C PHE A 311 19.41 -0.82 6.25
N PHE A 312 18.77 -1.81 5.65
CA PHE A 312 17.38 -2.16 5.95
C PHE A 312 17.25 -2.78 7.35
N GLU A 313 18.23 -3.58 7.77
CA GLU A 313 18.28 -4.13 9.13
C GLU A 313 18.40 -3.02 10.18
N ALA A 314 19.26 -2.02 9.96
CA ALA A 314 19.41 -0.88 10.86
C ALA A 314 18.10 -0.06 10.95
N LEU A 315 17.43 0.16 9.81
CA LEU A 315 16.18 0.90 9.73
C LEU A 315 15.03 0.20 10.48
N LEU A 316 14.95 -1.12 10.42
CA LEU A 316 13.96 -1.88 11.19
C LEU A 316 14.34 -1.98 12.67
N SER A 317 15.64 -2.06 12.97
CA SER A 317 16.11 -2.14 14.36
C SER A 317 15.84 -0.86 15.14
N SER A 318 15.91 0.32 14.52
CA SER A 318 15.53 1.58 15.19
C SER A 318 14.06 1.56 15.62
N VAL A 319 13.15 1.12 14.74
CA VAL A 319 11.72 1.01 15.03
C VAL A 319 11.41 -0.04 16.11
N LEU A 320 12.12 -1.16 16.08
CA LEU A 320 11.87 -2.28 16.99
C LEU A 320 12.51 -2.09 18.38
N SER A 321 13.47 -1.17 18.51
CA SER A 321 14.15 -0.86 19.78
C SER A 321 13.42 0.21 20.62
N GLU A 322 12.44 0.92 20.06
CA GLU A 322 11.69 2.02 20.73
C GLU A 322 10.75 1.57 21.87
N GLY A 323 10.85 0.33 22.36
CA GLY A 323 10.43 -0.03 23.73
C GLY A 323 8.93 -0.09 24.04
N THR A 324 8.02 0.21 23.12
CA THR A 324 6.58 -0.03 23.27
C THR A 324 6.14 -1.23 22.43
N GLY A 325 5.28 -2.09 23.00
CA GLY A 325 4.90 -3.40 22.47
C GLY A 325 4.61 -3.40 20.97
N MET A 326 5.13 -4.39 20.26
CA MET A 326 5.16 -4.43 18.79
C MET A 326 3.77 -4.21 18.19
N ILE A 327 3.51 -3.01 17.67
CA ILE A 327 2.40 -2.73 16.76
C ILE A 327 2.93 -2.54 15.35
N GLY A 328 2.23 -3.12 14.39
CA GLY A 328 2.56 -3.05 12.98
C GLY A 328 3.29 -4.29 12.48
N ASN A 329 3.68 -4.24 11.21
CA ASN A 329 4.26 -5.34 10.45
C ASN A 329 5.79 -5.26 10.33
N CYS A 330 6.48 -4.28 10.96
CA CYS A 330 7.94 -4.16 10.85
C CYS A 330 8.70 -5.41 11.36
N GLY A 331 8.16 -6.09 12.38
CA GLY A 331 8.69 -7.38 12.84
C GLY A 331 8.59 -8.45 11.76
N THR A 332 7.40 -8.59 11.16
CA THR A 332 7.14 -9.48 10.03
C THR A 332 8.03 -9.15 8.84
N VAL A 333 8.21 -7.86 8.50
CA VAL A 333 9.11 -7.40 7.44
C VAL A 333 10.54 -7.85 7.72
N ARG A 334 11.05 -7.66 8.94
CA ARG A 334 12.40 -8.11 9.32
C ARG A 334 12.58 -9.61 9.13
N ASP A 335 11.57 -10.39 9.52
CA ASP A 335 11.62 -11.85 9.39
C ASP A 335 11.61 -12.28 7.92
N ILE A 336 10.83 -11.61 7.07
CA ILE A 336 10.83 -11.80 5.62
C ILE A 336 12.20 -11.44 5.02
N LEU A 337 12.79 -10.29 5.38
CA LEU A 337 14.10 -9.88 4.86
C LEU A 337 15.19 -10.89 5.19
N ARG A 338 15.23 -11.36 6.45
CA ARG A 338 16.19 -12.37 6.90
C ARG A 338 16.01 -13.69 6.16
N ALA A 339 14.77 -14.15 6.00
CA ALA A 339 14.47 -15.34 5.24
C ALA A 339 14.89 -15.19 3.76
N CYS A 340 14.63 -14.04 3.15
CA CYS A 340 15.02 -13.76 1.77
C CYS A 340 16.54 -13.81 1.61
N SER A 341 17.28 -13.14 2.50
CA SER A 341 18.75 -13.18 2.49
C SER A 341 19.31 -14.59 2.72
N GLY A 342 18.69 -15.37 3.60
CA GLY A 342 19.04 -16.78 3.81
C GLY A 342 18.82 -17.62 2.55
N ASN A 343 17.65 -17.48 1.92
CA ASN A 343 17.30 -18.21 0.70
C ASN A 343 18.27 -17.88 -0.45
N LYS A 344 18.66 -16.61 -0.62
CA LYS A 344 19.66 -16.20 -1.62
C LYS A 344 21.04 -16.82 -1.37
N ALA A 345 21.40 -17.04 -0.11
CA ALA A 345 22.68 -17.67 0.24
C ALA A 345 22.66 -19.18 0.01
N GLU A 346 21.53 -19.84 0.27
CA GLU A 346 21.34 -21.28 0.05
C GLU A 346 21.15 -21.64 -1.42
N GLN A 347 20.46 -20.78 -2.19
CA GLN A 347 20.05 -21.02 -3.57
C GLN A 347 20.38 -19.81 -4.44
N PRO A 348 21.67 -19.58 -4.76
CA PRO A 348 22.13 -18.40 -5.49
C PRO A 348 21.66 -18.37 -6.95
N ASP A 349 21.36 -19.54 -7.52
CA ASP A 349 20.89 -19.67 -8.91
C ASP A 349 19.39 -19.35 -9.06
N GLN A 350 18.67 -19.20 -7.95
CA GLN A 350 17.25 -18.86 -7.95
C GLN A 350 17.06 -17.38 -7.64
N GLN A 351 16.18 -16.72 -8.39
CA GLN A 351 15.76 -15.37 -8.08
C GLN A 351 14.83 -15.35 -6.86
N TRP A 352 15.19 -14.51 -5.89
CA TRP A 352 14.41 -14.28 -4.69
C TRP A 352 13.94 -12.84 -4.61
N ASP A 353 12.66 -12.69 -4.37
CA ASP A 353 11.97 -11.44 -4.13
C ASP A 353 11.09 -11.56 -2.87
N CYS A 354 10.41 -10.47 -2.55
CA CYS A 354 9.51 -10.39 -1.41
C CYS A 354 8.42 -11.48 -1.47
N SER A 355 7.78 -11.61 -2.63
CA SER A 355 6.64 -12.49 -2.84
C SER A 355 7.01 -13.99 -2.81
N SER A 356 8.13 -14.39 -3.41
CA SER A 356 8.63 -15.79 -3.40
C SER A 356 9.06 -16.19 -2.00
N THR A 357 9.66 -15.26 -1.25
CA THR A 357 10.04 -15.47 0.14
C THR A 357 8.81 -15.68 1.01
N MET A 358 7.81 -14.80 0.90
CA MET A 358 6.51 -14.94 1.57
C MET A 358 5.84 -16.29 1.25
N LYS A 359 5.83 -16.68 -0.02
CA LYS A 359 5.31 -17.99 -0.45
C LYS A 359 6.06 -19.16 0.19
N LYS A 360 7.40 -19.12 0.27
CA LYS A 360 8.21 -20.17 0.94
C LYS A 360 7.92 -20.24 2.44
N LEU A 361 7.64 -19.10 3.08
CA LEU A 361 7.29 -19.02 4.50
C LEU A 361 5.81 -19.37 4.80
N ALA A 362 4.97 -19.60 3.78
CA ALA A 362 3.52 -19.70 3.93
C ALA A 362 2.90 -18.47 4.65
N VAL A 363 3.45 -17.29 4.34
CA VAL A 363 3.04 -15.99 4.88
C VAL A 363 2.52 -15.14 3.72
N TYR A 364 1.49 -14.33 3.97
CA TYR A 364 0.95 -13.35 3.03
C TYR A 364 0.85 -12.00 3.73
N ALA A 365 1.95 -11.39 4.16
CA ALA A 365 1.86 -10.18 4.97
C ALA A 365 1.33 -8.99 4.16
N LEU A 366 0.27 -8.32 4.64
CA LEU A 366 -0.14 -7.02 4.11
C LEU A 366 0.76 -5.93 4.70
N LEU A 367 1.54 -5.31 3.82
CA LEU A 367 2.58 -4.34 4.16
C LEU A 367 2.01 -2.92 4.10
N ILE A 368 1.37 -2.47 5.18
CA ILE A 368 0.86 -1.09 5.34
C ILE A 368 1.59 -0.32 6.43
#